data_AF-A0A5C6AKA2-F1
#
_entry.id   AF-A0A5C6AKA2-F1
#
_cell.length_a   1.000
_cell.length_b   1.000
_cell.length_c   1.000
_cell.angle_alpha   90.00
_cell.angle_beta   90.00
_cell.angle_gamma   90.00
#
_symmetry.space_group_name_H-M   'P 1'
#
loop_
_entity.id
_entity.type
_entity.pdbx_description
1 polymer ?
#
loop_
_entity_poly.entity_id
_entity_poly.type
_entity_poly.pdbx_seq_one_letter_code
_entity_poly.pdbx_strand_id
1 'polypeptide(L)'
;MSCLRPLACLGLSALLTLAAGCGPNVRKPSLFDPGNAATQQYNAIYHDPYPMPDVAPEIVGGRPREYAQPVPEAARARGLHPMQTVAPPR
;
A
#
# COMPACT_ATOMS: atom_id res chain seq x y z
N MET A 1 -29.68 6.17 38.10
CA MET A 1 -28.21 5.98 38.03
C MET A 1 -27.79 5.15 36.81
N SER A 2 -28.44 5.31 35.64
CA SER A 2 -28.22 4.45 34.46
C SER A 2 -27.44 5.10 33.31
N CYS A 3 -27.13 6.40 33.40
CA CYS A 3 -26.46 7.14 32.32
C CYS A 3 -24.91 7.10 32.38
N LEU A 4 -24.32 6.55 33.44
CA LEU A 4 -22.85 6.51 33.60
C LEU A 4 -22.19 5.35 32.84
N ARG A 5 -22.96 4.29 32.55
CA ARG A 5 -22.53 3.08 31.83
C ARG A 5 -22.13 3.32 30.36
N PRO A 6 -22.91 4.06 29.53
CA PRO A 6 -22.54 4.27 28.13
C PRO A 6 -21.29 5.15 27.96
N LEU A 7 -21.08 6.13 28.84
CA LEU A 7 -19.90 7.00 28.82
C LEU A 7 -18.61 6.23 29.14
N ALA A 8 -18.66 5.32 30.12
CA ALA A 8 -17.52 4.47 30.46
C ALA A 8 -17.16 3.50 29.30
N CYS A 9 -18.15 2.92 28.62
CA CYS A 9 -17.92 2.07 27.46
C CYS A 9 -17.32 2.83 26.27
N LEU A 10 -17.80 4.05 25.99
CA LEU A 10 -17.22 4.91 24.96
C LEU A 10 -15.78 5.29 25.26
N GLY A 11 -15.48 5.69 26.50
CA GLY A 11 -14.11 6.01 26.91
C GLY A 11 -13.15 4.83 26.78
N LEU A 12 -13.59 3.63 27.17
CA LEU A 12 -12.78 2.41 27.05
C LEU A 12 -12.54 2.03 25.57
N SER A 13 -13.58 2.15 24.72
CA SER A 13 -13.44 1.86 23.28
C SER A 13 -12.47 2.83 22.58
N ALA A 14 -12.53 4.12 22.92
CA ALA A 14 -11.59 5.11 22.37
C ALA A 14 -10.15 4.79 22.80
N LEU A 15 -9.93 4.48 24.08
CA LEU A 15 -8.60 4.14 24.61
C LEU A 15 -8.00 2.89 23.93
N LEU A 16 -8.81 1.87 23.65
CA LEU A 16 -8.38 0.67 22.95
C LEU A 16 -7.98 0.95 21.49
N THR A 17 -8.69 1.84 20.79
CA THR A 17 -8.33 2.21 19.41
C THR A 17 -7.02 3.01 19.31
N LEU A 18 -6.69 3.81 20.34
CA LEU A 18 -5.41 4.53 20.44
C LEU A 18 -4.22 3.58 20.66
N ALA A 19 -4.42 2.47 21.37
CA ALA A 19 -3.39 1.44 21.56
C ALA A 19 -3.24 0.50 20.34
N ALA A 20 -4.25 0.40 19.48
CA ALA A 20 -4.24 -0.38 18.25
C ALA A 20 -3.71 0.41 17.03
N GLY A 21 -2.71 1.27 17.23
CA GLY A 21 -2.16 2.16 16.21
C GLY A 21 -1.36 1.45 15.12
N CYS A 22 -1.41 1.98 13.89
CA CYS A 22 -0.47 1.65 12.82
C CYS A 22 0.94 2.13 13.21
N GLY A 23 1.93 1.23 13.19
CA GLY A 23 3.32 1.58 13.50
C GLY A 23 3.94 2.57 12.50
N PRO A 24 5.07 3.22 12.86
CA PRO A 24 5.73 4.21 12.01
C PRO A 24 6.19 3.65 10.65
N ASN A 25 6.30 2.34 10.52
CA ASN A 25 6.68 1.65 9.29
C ASN A 25 5.49 1.35 8.36
N VAL A 26 4.27 1.74 8.72
CA VAL A 26 3.07 1.53 7.89
C VAL A 26 2.79 2.77 7.06
N ARG A 27 2.96 2.65 5.74
CA ARG A 27 2.64 3.73 4.79
C ARG A 27 1.12 3.83 4.62
N LYS A 28 0.54 4.99 4.93
CA LYS A 28 -0.90 5.24 4.77
C LYS A 28 -1.21 5.70 3.34
N PRO A 29 -2.32 5.25 2.73
CA PRO A 29 -2.74 5.78 1.44
C PRO A 29 -3.19 7.25 1.60
N SER A 30 -2.89 8.07 0.61
CA SER A 30 -3.49 9.39 0.48
C SER A 30 -4.84 9.23 -0.20
N LEU A 31 -5.93 9.44 0.55
CA LEU A 31 -7.29 9.20 0.05
C LEU A 31 -7.78 10.31 -0.90
N PHE A 32 -7.23 11.52 -0.80
CA PHE A 32 -7.68 12.69 -1.56
C PHE A 32 -6.65 13.21 -2.55
N ASP A 33 -5.41 12.72 -2.49
CA ASP A 33 -4.35 13.06 -3.44
C ASP A 33 -3.55 11.80 -3.79
N PRO A 34 -3.96 11.05 -4.82
CA PRO A 34 -3.27 9.81 -5.22
C PRO A 34 -1.89 10.07 -5.86
N GLY A 35 -1.50 11.33 -6.07
CA GLY A 35 -0.25 11.71 -6.72
C GLY A 35 -0.32 11.61 -8.26
N ASN A 36 0.82 11.85 -8.91
CA ASN A 36 0.94 11.78 -10.35
C ASN A 36 0.98 10.33 -10.87
N ALA A 37 0.95 10.16 -12.20
CA ALA A 37 0.95 8.84 -12.83
C ALA A 37 2.15 7.97 -12.43
N ALA A 38 3.35 8.54 -12.30
CA ALA A 38 4.55 7.80 -11.88
C ALA A 38 4.41 7.28 -10.44
N THR A 39 3.89 8.09 -9.53
CA THR A 39 3.60 7.68 -8.14
C THR A 39 2.56 6.56 -8.11
N GLN A 40 1.51 6.67 -8.92
CA GLN A 40 0.45 5.65 -8.98
C GLN A 40 0.97 4.33 -9.56
N GLN A 41 1.76 4.39 -10.63
CA GLN A 41 2.40 3.21 -11.24
C GLN A 41 3.36 2.52 -10.26
N TYR A 42 4.17 3.30 -9.53
CA TYR A 42 5.02 2.77 -8.47
C TYR A 42 4.21 2.04 -7.40
N ASN A 43 3.08 2.61 -6.97
CA ASN A 43 2.20 1.97 -5.98
C ASN A 43 1.58 0.68 -6.51
N ALA A 44 1.18 0.65 -7.79
CA ALA A 44 0.64 -0.54 -8.42
C ALA A 44 1.66 -1.69 -8.45
N ILE A 45 2.94 -1.37 -8.70
CA ILE A 45 4.03 -2.36 -8.69
C ILE A 45 4.36 -2.79 -7.26
N TYR A 46 4.45 -1.85 -6.32
CA TYR A 46 4.84 -2.16 -4.93
C TYR A 46 3.78 -3.01 -4.20
N HIS A 47 2.50 -2.80 -4.50
CA HIS A 47 1.36 -3.52 -3.91
C HIS A 47 0.77 -4.56 -4.88
N ASP A 48 1.58 -5.07 -5.81
CA ASP A 48 1.17 -6.08 -6.78
C ASP A 48 0.73 -7.38 -6.05
N PRO A 49 -0.51 -7.84 -6.23
CA PRO A 49 -0.99 -9.08 -5.61
C PRO A 49 -0.48 -10.35 -6.31
N TYR A 50 0.10 -10.24 -7.50
CA TYR A 50 0.55 -11.39 -8.27
C TYR A 50 1.91 -11.89 -7.75
N PRO A 51 2.09 -13.22 -7.59
CA PRO A 51 3.35 -13.75 -7.11
C PRO A 51 4.47 -13.45 -8.09
N MET A 52 5.67 -13.32 -7.54
CA MET A 52 6.89 -13.24 -8.36
C MET A 52 7.19 -14.62 -8.99
N PRO A 53 7.84 -14.68 -10.16
CA PRO A 53 8.15 -15.93 -10.85
C PRO A 53 9.04 -16.89 -10.04
N ASP A 54 9.82 -16.36 -9.09
CA ASP A 54 10.65 -17.12 -8.15
C ASP A 54 9.87 -17.70 -6.95
N VAL A 55 8.62 -17.28 -6.74
CA VAL A 55 7.79 -17.67 -5.59
C VAL A 55 6.71 -18.68 -5.99
N ALA A 56 6.06 -18.47 -7.14
CA ALA A 56 5.01 -19.35 -7.62
C ALA A 56 4.93 -19.34 -9.16
N PRO A 57 4.21 -20.30 -9.78
CA PRO A 57 3.98 -20.30 -11.22
C PRO A 57 3.28 -19.02 -11.72
N GLU A 58 3.61 -18.60 -12.94
CA GLU A 58 3.03 -17.42 -13.58
C GLU A 58 1.53 -17.58 -13.82
N ILE A 59 0.76 -16.53 -13.49
CA ILE A 59 -0.68 -16.47 -13.75
C ILE A 59 -0.90 -15.73 -15.07
N VAL A 60 -0.90 -16.50 -16.17
CA VAL A 60 -1.03 -15.96 -17.53
C VAL A 60 -2.35 -15.20 -17.69
N GLY A 61 -2.27 -13.92 -18.04
CA GLY A 61 -3.43 -13.05 -18.24
C GLY A 61 -4.07 -12.52 -16.95
N GLY A 62 -3.47 -12.77 -15.77
CA GLY A 62 -3.95 -12.18 -14.52
C GLY A 62 -3.59 -10.70 -14.39
N ARG A 63 -2.33 -10.36 -14.68
CA ARG A 63 -1.83 -8.97 -14.62
C ARG A 63 -2.43 -8.12 -15.76
N PRO A 64 -2.69 -6.82 -15.53
CA PRO A 64 -2.98 -5.89 -16.62
C PRO A 64 -1.82 -5.85 -17.63
N ARG A 65 -2.13 -5.55 -18.90
CA ARG A 65 -1.18 -5.63 -20.03
C ARG A 65 0.13 -4.88 -19.77
N GLU A 66 0.05 -3.66 -19.26
CA GLU A 66 1.19 -2.76 -19.01
C GLU A 66 2.04 -3.20 -17.80
N TYR A 67 1.52 -4.15 -17.00
CA TYR A 67 2.14 -4.68 -15.79
C TYR A 67 2.40 -6.20 -15.90
N ALA A 68 2.24 -6.77 -17.10
CA ALA A 68 2.41 -8.19 -17.35
C ALA A 68 3.83 -8.68 -17.07
N GLN A 69 4.82 -7.79 -17.22
CA GLN A 69 6.22 -8.09 -16.90
C GLN A 69 6.53 -7.62 -15.48
N PRO A 70 6.85 -8.54 -14.55
CA PRO A 70 7.24 -8.16 -13.20
C PRO A 70 8.59 -7.45 -13.18
N VAL A 71 8.88 -6.76 -12.06
CA VAL A 71 10.17 -6.07 -11.88
C VAL A 71 11.32 -7.10 -11.89
N PRO A 72 12.38 -6.87 -12.69
CA PRO A 72 13.55 -7.74 -12.69
C PRO A 72 14.15 -7.94 -11.29
N GLU A 73 14.59 -9.15 -10.99
CA GLU A 73 15.18 -9.51 -9.69
C GLU A 73 16.30 -8.55 -9.26
N ALA A 74 17.22 -8.23 -10.18
CA ALA A 74 18.32 -7.29 -9.91
C ALA A 74 17.84 -5.88 -9.50
N ALA A 75 16.70 -5.42 -10.03
CA ALA A 75 16.12 -4.13 -9.65
C ALA A 75 15.40 -4.23 -8.30
N ARG A 76 14.70 -5.34 -8.02
CA ARG A 76 14.07 -5.61 -6.71
C ARG A 76 15.10 -5.68 -5.58
N ALA A 77 16.22 -6.37 -5.82
CA ALA A 77 17.29 -6.55 -4.83
C ALA A 77 17.95 -5.23 -4.41
N ARG A 78 17.89 -4.20 -5.25
CA ARG A 78 18.41 -2.86 -4.97
C ARG A 78 17.41 -1.98 -4.20
N GLY A 79 16.24 -2.53 -3.86
CA GLY A 79 15.11 -1.77 -3.35
C GLY A 79 14.33 -1.17 -4.52
N LEU A 80 13.03 -1.48 -4.60
CA LEU A 80 12.14 -0.78 -5.52
C LEU A 80 12.03 0.67 -5.03
N HIS A 81 12.89 1.54 -5.54
CA HIS A 81 12.74 2.96 -5.34
C HIS A 81 11.67 3.49 -6.30
N PRO A 82 10.94 4.57 -5.94
CA PRO A 82 10.14 5.29 -6.91
C PRO A 82 11.04 5.56 -8.10
N MET A 83 10.77 4.87 -9.21
CA MET A 83 11.45 5.17 -10.46
C MET A 83 11.29 6.67 -10.63
N GLN A 84 12.41 7.39 -10.69
CA GLN A 84 12.43 8.76 -11.17
C GLN A 84 12.12 8.73 -12.67
N THR A 85 10.97 8.20 -13.05
CA THR A 85 10.34 8.45 -14.34
C THR A 85 9.94 9.90 -14.28
N VAL A 86 10.82 10.74 -14.83
CA VAL A 86 10.59 12.15 -15.18
C VAL A 86 9.13 12.29 -15.61
N ALA A 87 8.31 12.87 -14.75
CA ALA A 87 6.99 13.30 -15.16
C ALA A 87 7.19 14.44 -16.17
N PRO A 88 6.45 14.48 -17.30
CA PRO A 88 6.45 15.68 -18.12
C PRO A 88 6.01 16.86 -17.25
N PRO A 89 6.59 18.06 -17.45
CA PRO A 89 6.15 19.26 -16.75
C PRO A 89 4.66 19.47 -17.00
N ARG A 90 3.96 19.93 -15.96
CA ARG A 90 2.53 20.27 -16.00
C ARG A 90 2.22 21.29 -17.09
#